data_AF-A0A0G9KVA5-F1
#
_entry.id   AF-A0A0G9KVA5-F1
#
_cell.length_a   1.000
_cell.length_b   1.000
_cell.length_c   1.000
_cell.angle_alpha   90.00
_cell.angle_beta   90.00
_cell.angle_gamma   90.00
#
_symmetry.space_group_name_H-M   'P 1'
#
loop_
_entity.id
_entity.type
_entity.pdbx_description
1 polymer ?
#
loop_
_entity_poly.entity_id
_entity_poly.type
_entity_poly.pdbx_seq_one_letter_code
_entity_poly.pdbx_strand_id
1 'polypeptide(L)'
;MERLVTTAQAAEILGLSLQGIHYRIKKNQLKSLKKDGKVYVYVDDTQKYNFEEKTENHKQQNNINEIIEVKNEQIELLKKSIKWMKKQYISEIYRLEKNQKRIIEVFNSEIKLLQSAFNEMKAIYKPKLENKNQTNSSDFLPLKEFFVIMKRANKTDAEIKNIIFKAIKNSDKRFIYNKAEKKLLILNEDFSDLI
;
A
#
# COMPACT_ATOMS: atom_id res chain seq x y z
N MET A 1 -78.56 6.95 -22.85
CA MET A 1 -79.93 7.53 -22.84
C MET A 1 -80.20 7.95 -21.41
N GLU A 2 -80.61 9.20 -21.18
CA GLU A 2 -80.87 9.67 -19.81
C GLU A 2 -82.16 9.03 -19.27
N ARG A 3 -82.06 8.27 -18.17
CA ARG A 3 -83.21 7.70 -17.46
C ARG A 3 -83.48 8.47 -16.17
N LEU A 4 -84.76 8.69 -15.89
CA LEU A 4 -85.20 9.30 -14.64
C LEU A 4 -85.35 8.21 -13.56
N VAL A 5 -84.51 8.26 -12.54
CA VAL A 5 -84.47 7.25 -11.47
C VAL A 5 -84.62 7.90 -10.09
N THR A 6 -84.96 7.11 -9.08
CA THR A 6 -85.00 7.59 -7.68
C THR A 6 -83.58 7.92 -7.18
N THR A 7 -83.46 8.73 -6.13
CA THR A 7 -82.14 9.05 -5.53
C THR A 7 -81.40 7.81 -5.02
N ALA A 8 -82.12 6.79 -4.53
CA ALA A 8 -81.56 5.51 -4.12
C ALA A 8 -81.01 4.72 -5.31
N GLN A 9 -81.78 4.62 -6.40
CA GLN A 9 -81.30 3.97 -7.63
C GLN A 9 -80.15 4.75 -8.27
N ALA A 10 -80.17 6.09 -8.23
CA ALA A 10 -79.07 6.90 -8.72
C ALA A 10 -77.77 6.67 -7.93
N ALA A 11 -77.89 6.47 -6.61
CA ALA A 11 -76.77 6.12 -5.75
C ALA A 11 -76.14 4.78 -6.16
N GLU A 12 -76.97 3.76 -6.40
CA GLU A 12 -76.53 2.45 -6.89
C GLU A 12 -75.94 2.49 -8.30
N ILE A 13 -76.52 3.27 -9.21
CA ILE A 13 -76.05 3.36 -10.60
C ILE A 13 -74.72 4.11 -10.69
N LEU A 14 -74.54 5.16 -9.89
CA LEU A 14 -73.33 6.00 -9.92
C LEU A 14 -72.24 5.57 -8.93
N GLY A 15 -72.48 4.54 -8.10
CA GLY A 15 -71.53 4.10 -7.08
C GLY A 15 -71.26 5.14 -5.99
N LEU A 16 -72.26 5.97 -5.66
CA LEU A 16 -72.16 7.04 -4.67
C LEU A 16 -73.05 6.75 -3.47
N SER A 17 -72.73 7.33 -2.30
CA SER A 17 -73.65 7.27 -1.15
C SER A 17 -74.92 8.11 -1.42
N LEU A 18 -76.05 7.71 -0.83
CA LEU A 18 -77.33 8.44 -0.95
C LEU A 18 -77.18 9.92 -0.56
N GLN A 19 -76.43 10.20 0.50
CA GLN A 19 -76.11 11.55 0.94
C GLN A 19 -75.22 12.29 -0.07
N GLY A 20 -74.29 11.59 -0.71
CA GLY A 20 -73.47 12.11 -1.79
C GLY A 20 -74.27 12.50 -3.03
N ILE A 21 -75.37 11.79 -3.32
CA ILE A 21 -76.34 12.17 -4.36
C ILE A 21 -77.09 13.44 -3.95
N HIS A 22 -77.64 13.49 -2.73
CA HIS A 22 -78.36 14.68 -2.23
C HIS A 22 -77.47 15.94 -2.23
N TYR A 23 -76.20 15.79 -1.86
CA TYR A 23 -75.24 16.89 -1.89
C TYR A 23 -75.02 17.43 -3.31
N ARG A 24 -74.84 16.53 -4.30
CA ARG A 24 -74.65 16.91 -5.70
C ARG A 24 -75.89 17.55 -6.31
N ILE A 25 -77.08 17.10 -5.93
CA ILE A 25 -78.35 17.76 -6.28
C ILE A 25 -78.36 19.19 -5.70
N LYS A 26 -78.04 19.36 -4.42
CA LYS A 26 -77.99 20.68 -3.76
C LYS A 26 -76.97 21.63 -4.38
N LYS A 27 -75.88 21.09 -4.95
CA LYS A 27 -74.82 21.85 -5.64
C LYS A 27 -75.05 22.00 -7.15
N ASN A 28 -76.23 21.64 -7.66
CA ASN A 28 -76.58 21.68 -9.10
C ASN A 28 -75.65 20.86 -10.01
N GLN A 29 -74.98 19.84 -9.45
CA GLN A 29 -74.10 18.94 -10.19
C GLN A 29 -74.84 17.74 -10.81
N LEU A 30 -76.06 17.47 -10.35
CA LEU A 30 -76.95 16.45 -10.90
C LEU A 30 -78.30 17.09 -11.25
N LYS A 31 -78.77 16.85 -12.47
CA LYS A 31 -80.12 17.27 -12.91
C LYS A 31 -81.14 16.46 -12.12
N SER A 32 -82.09 17.15 -11.50
CA SER A 32 -83.14 16.52 -10.69
C SER A 32 -84.52 17.09 -10.96
N LEU A 33 -85.56 16.29 -10.71
CA LEU A 33 -86.96 16.65 -10.88
C LEU A 33 -87.73 16.31 -9.59
N LYS A 34 -88.48 17.27 -9.05
CA LYS A 34 -89.34 17.05 -7.87
C LYS A 34 -90.78 16.81 -8.32
N LYS A 35 -91.32 15.62 -8.05
CA LYS A 35 -92.71 15.23 -8.37
C LYS A 35 -93.32 14.52 -7.16
N ASP A 36 -94.50 14.95 -6.74
CA ASP A 36 -95.24 14.38 -5.59
C ASP A 36 -94.40 14.26 -4.31
N GLY A 37 -93.66 15.32 -3.98
CA GLY A 37 -92.81 15.37 -2.78
C GLY A 37 -91.52 14.53 -2.85
N LYS A 38 -91.33 13.72 -3.90
CA LYS A 38 -90.12 12.91 -4.13
C LYS A 38 -89.20 13.56 -5.16
N VAL A 39 -87.89 13.35 -4.99
CA VAL A 39 -86.85 13.85 -5.91
C VAL A 39 -86.33 12.71 -6.77
N TYR A 40 -86.31 12.93 -8.07
CA TYR A 40 -85.78 12.02 -9.08
C TYR A 40 -84.55 12.62 -9.74
N VAL A 41 -83.62 11.78 -10.19
CA VAL A 41 -82.33 12.18 -10.75
C VAL A 41 -82.21 11.60 -12.16
N TYR A 42 -81.74 12.42 -13.10
CA TYR A 42 -81.40 11.96 -14.44
C TYR A 42 -80.01 11.31 -14.41
N VAL A 43 -79.92 10.04 -14.82
CA VAL A 43 -78.67 9.27 -14.86
C VAL A 43 -78.45 8.71 -16.27
N ASP A 44 -77.22 8.79 -16.77
CA ASP A 44 -76.82 8.16 -18.03
C ASP A 44 -76.03 6.88 -17.73
N ASP A 45 -76.42 5.78 -18.37
CA ASP A 45 -75.90 4.43 -18.08
C ASP A 45 -74.44 4.22 -18.53
N THR A 46 -73.88 5.17 -19.26
CA THR A 46 -72.49 5.15 -19.73
C THR A 46 -71.46 5.53 -18.65
N GLN A 47 -71.90 6.09 -17.52
CA GLN A 47 -70.99 6.65 -16.51
C GLN A 47 -70.38 5.61 -15.53
N LYS A 48 -70.78 4.34 -15.61
CA LYS A 48 -70.31 3.28 -14.69
C LYS A 48 -68.84 2.87 -14.85
N TYR A 49 -68.20 3.09 -16.00
CA TYR A 49 -66.94 2.41 -16.35
C TYR A 49 -65.63 3.16 -16.03
N ASN A 50 -65.67 4.39 -15.50
CA ASN A 50 -64.47 5.24 -15.45
C ASN A 50 -63.81 5.45 -14.08
N PHE A 51 -64.34 4.88 -12.99
CA PHE A 51 -63.88 5.22 -11.62
C PHE A 51 -62.97 4.15 -10.98
N GLU A 52 -63.21 2.87 -11.26
CA GLU A 52 -62.44 1.77 -10.64
C GLU A 52 -61.05 1.60 -11.31
N GLU A 53 -60.95 1.61 -12.64
CA GLU A 53 -59.66 1.49 -13.35
C GLU A 53 -58.69 2.67 -13.12
N LYS A 54 -59.21 3.85 -12.77
CA LYS A 54 -58.36 5.03 -12.47
C LYS A 54 -57.78 4.98 -11.06
N THR A 55 -58.49 4.40 -10.08
CA THR A 55 -58.05 4.43 -8.69
C THR A 55 -56.98 3.39 -8.36
N GLU A 56 -56.95 2.24 -9.05
CA GLU A 56 -55.89 1.24 -8.89
C GLU A 56 -54.56 1.66 -9.56
N ASN A 57 -54.63 2.21 -10.79
CA ASN A 57 -53.46 2.73 -11.49
C ASN A 57 -52.81 3.91 -10.73
N HIS A 58 -53.59 4.82 -10.14
CA HIS A 58 -53.05 5.91 -9.31
C HIS A 58 -52.39 5.41 -8.02
N LYS A 59 -52.91 4.36 -7.37
CA LYS A 59 -52.28 3.78 -6.17
C LYS A 59 -50.95 3.08 -6.47
N GLN A 60 -50.87 2.32 -7.56
CA GLN A 60 -49.61 1.70 -8.00
C GLN A 60 -48.56 2.74 -8.40
N GLN A 61 -48.96 3.79 -9.11
CA GLN A 61 -48.05 4.86 -9.51
C GLN A 61 -47.50 5.66 -8.31
N ASN A 62 -48.34 5.90 -7.30
CA ASN A 62 -47.91 6.54 -6.05
C ASN A 62 -46.90 5.69 -5.28
N ASN A 63 -47.13 4.39 -5.14
CA ASN A 63 -46.17 3.48 -4.49
C ASN A 63 -44.81 3.44 -5.23
N ILE A 64 -44.81 3.47 -6.56
CA ILE A 64 -43.56 3.50 -7.35
C ILE A 64 -42.81 4.81 -7.12
N ASN A 65 -43.52 5.94 -7.06
CA ASN A 65 -42.92 7.25 -6.81
C ASN A 65 -42.32 7.34 -5.40
N GLU A 66 -43.02 6.85 -4.37
CA GLU A 66 -42.49 6.80 -3.00
C GLU A 66 -41.23 5.92 -2.91
N ILE A 67 -41.20 4.78 -3.61
CA ILE A 67 -40.00 3.94 -3.70
C ILE A 67 -38.84 4.68 -4.38
N ILE A 68 -39.12 5.45 -5.44
CA ILE A 68 -38.10 6.24 -6.14
C ILE A 68 -37.56 7.35 -5.22
N GLU A 69 -38.40 8.04 -4.46
CA GLU A 69 -37.97 9.06 -3.50
C GLU A 69 -37.04 8.47 -2.43
N VAL A 70 -37.44 7.37 -1.79
CA VAL A 70 -36.60 6.69 -0.79
C VAL A 70 -35.26 6.25 -1.39
N LYS A 71 -35.26 5.73 -2.63
CA LYS A 71 -34.01 5.37 -3.32
C LYS A 71 -33.14 6.58 -3.63
N ASN A 72 -33.72 7.72 -4.00
CA ASN A 72 -32.98 8.94 -4.25
C ASN A 72 -32.34 9.49 -2.97
N GLU A 73 -33.04 9.46 -1.85
CA GLU A 73 -32.48 9.81 -0.54
C GLU A 73 -31.32 8.89 -0.16
N GLN A 74 -31.48 7.59 -0.34
CA GLN A 74 -30.40 6.62 -0.12
C GLN A 74 -29.18 6.91 -1.00
N ILE A 75 -29.39 7.22 -2.29
CA ILE A 75 -28.31 7.59 -3.20
C ILE A 75 -27.60 8.86 -2.72
N GLU A 76 -28.33 9.87 -2.22
CA GLU A 76 -27.73 11.09 -1.73
C GLU A 76 -26.89 10.86 -0.46
N LEU A 77 -27.40 10.06 0.48
CA LEU A 77 -26.66 9.64 1.67
C LEU A 77 -25.38 8.88 1.29
N LEU A 78 -25.46 7.95 0.34
CA LEU A 78 -24.31 7.20 -0.18
C LEU A 78 -23.29 8.12 -0.85
N LYS A 79 -23.73 9.12 -1.64
CA LYS A 79 -22.81 10.10 -2.24
C LYS A 79 -22.09 10.91 -1.17
N LYS A 80 -22.78 11.34 -0.11
CA LYS A 80 -22.19 12.06 1.02
C LYS A 80 -21.19 11.19 1.77
N SER A 81 -21.52 9.93 2.04
CA SER A 81 -20.62 9.00 2.74
C SER A 81 -19.36 8.71 1.93
N ILE A 82 -19.49 8.46 0.63
CA ILE A 82 -18.34 8.25 -0.27
C ILE A 82 -17.44 9.49 -0.31
N LYS A 83 -18.01 10.70 -0.41
CA LYS A 83 -17.24 11.94 -0.40
C LYS A 83 -16.46 12.13 0.90
N TRP A 84 -17.10 11.87 2.04
CA TRP A 84 -16.47 11.95 3.35
C TRP A 84 -15.36 10.91 3.49
N MET A 85 -15.63 9.66 3.11
CA MET A 85 -14.68 8.56 3.16
C MET A 85 -13.44 8.82 2.29
N LYS A 86 -13.62 9.36 1.08
CA LYS A 86 -12.51 9.81 0.22
C LYS A 86 -11.63 10.86 0.91
N LYS A 87 -12.25 11.87 1.55
CA LYS A 87 -11.52 12.90 2.28
C LYS A 87 -10.73 12.30 3.46
N GLN A 88 -11.34 11.38 4.18
CA GLN A 88 -10.70 10.67 5.29
C GLN A 88 -9.49 9.86 4.81
N TYR A 89 -9.63 9.09 3.72
CA TYR A 89 -8.51 8.33 3.15
C TYR A 89 -7.36 9.22 2.69
N ILE A 90 -7.65 10.35 2.03
CA ILE A 90 -6.60 11.29 1.62
C ILE A 90 -5.86 11.84 2.84
N SER A 91 -6.58 12.23 3.89
CA SER A 91 -5.98 12.72 5.13
C SER A 91 -5.12 11.65 5.80
N GLU A 92 -5.57 10.40 5.80
CA GLU A 92 -4.86 9.29 6.41
C GLU A 92 -3.59 8.92 5.63
N ILE A 93 -3.67 8.90 4.30
CA ILE A 93 -2.50 8.73 3.43
C ILE A 93 -1.47 9.82 3.72
N TYR A 94 -1.89 11.10 3.76
CA TYR A 94 -0.99 12.21 4.07
C TYR A 94 -0.34 12.08 5.45
N ARG A 95 -1.11 11.65 6.45
CA ARG A 95 -0.60 11.40 7.82
C ARG A 95 0.47 10.31 7.81
N LEU A 96 0.23 9.20 7.11
CA LEU A 96 1.15 8.08 6.99
C LEU A 96 2.42 8.47 6.24
N GLU A 97 2.31 9.17 5.11
CA GLU A 97 3.45 9.67 4.34
C GLU A 97 4.34 10.61 5.18
N LYS A 98 3.72 11.53 5.94
CA LYS A 98 4.46 12.44 6.83
C LYS A 98 5.19 11.67 7.93
N ASN A 99 4.57 10.64 8.49
CA ASN A 99 5.20 9.78 9.49
C ASN A 99 6.38 9.00 8.88
N GLN A 100 6.20 8.39 7.71
CA GLN A 100 7.26 7.68 6.99
C GLN A 100 8.45 8.58 6.68
N LYS A 101 8.24 9.83 6.23
CA LYS A 101 9.33 10.79 5.99
C LYS A 101 10.16 11.05 7.24
N ARG A 102 9.50 11.25 8.40
CA ARG A 102 10.20 11.45 9.68
C ARG A 102 11.02 10.22 10.09
N ILE A 103 10.46 9.03 9.91
CA ILE A 103 11.17 7.78 10.18
C ILE A 103 12.42 7.66 9.29
N ILE A 104 12.29 7.97 8.00
CA ILE A 104 13.41 7.98 7.05
C ILE A 104 14.48 9.00 7.45
N GLU A 105 14.09 10.20 7.89
CA GLU A 105 15.02 11.22 8.39
C GLU A 105 15.81 10.72 9.60
N VAL A 106 15.15 10.11 10.58
CA VAL A 106 15.80 9.53 11.76
C VAL A 106 16.76 8.39 11.38
N PHE A 107 16.34 7.48 10.50
CA PHE A 107 17.21 6.41 10.02
C PHE A 107 18.43 6.95 9.28
N ASN A 108 18.26 7.98 8.45
CA ASN A 108 19.38 8.61 7.75
C ASN A 108 20.35 9.29 8.72
N SER A 109 19.87 9.93 9.78
CA SER A 109 20.75 10.47 10.82
C SER A 109 21.51 9.38 11.56
N GLU A 110 20.86 8.25 11.85
CA GLU A 110 21.49 7.12 12.55
C GLU A 110 22.55 6.45 11.67
N ILE A 111 22.26 6.25 10.38
CA ILE A 111 23.24 5.72 9.41
C ILE A 111 24.46 6.63 9.33
N LYS A 112 24.27 7.96 9.27
CA LYS A 112 25.38 8.92 9.26
C LYS A 112 26.21 8.85 10.54
N LEU A 113 25.56 8.72 11.69
CA LEU A 113 26.24 8.58 12.98
C LEU A 113 27.09 7.31 13.01
N LEU A 114 26.52 6.16 12.60
CA LEU A 114 27.23 4.90 12.51
C LEU A 114 28.41 4.97 11.53
N GLN A 115 28.24 5.62 10.37
CA GLN A 115 29.32 5.85 9.42
C GLN A 115 30.44 6.73 10.01
N SER A 116 30.08 7.78 10.74
CA SER A 116 31.05 8.63 11.45
C SER A 116 31.84 7.82 12.48
N ALA A 117 31.16 7.10 13.36
CA ALA A 117 31.76 6.26 14.38
C ALA A 117 32.66 5.16 13.77
N PHE A 118 32.21 4.53 12.68
CA PHE A 118 33.02 3.56 11.95
C PHE A 118 34.28 4.18 11.34
N ASN A 119 34.17 5.35 10.72
CA ASN A 119 35.32 6.05 10.13
C ASN A 119 36.32 6.50 11.20
N GLU A 120 35.84 6.98 12.35
CA GLU A 120 36.67 7.33 13.52
C GLU A 120 37.41 6.10 14.06
N MET A 121 36.70 4.99 14.29
CA MET A 121 37.34 3.73 14.69
C MET A 121 38.38 3.29 13.65
N LYS A 122 38.02 3.28 12.36
CA LYS A 122 38.93 2.92 11.28
C LYS A 122 40.18 3.79 11.27
N ALA A 123 40.05 5.10 11.50
CA ALA A 123 41.18 6.02 11.59
C ALA A 123 42.10 5.71 12.78
N ILE A 124 41.54 5.27 13.92
CA ILE A 124 42.32 4.88 15.10
C ILE A 124 43.03 3.54 14.90
N TYR A 125 42.37 2.56 14.28
CA TYR A 125 42.87 1.20 14.18
C TYR A 125 43.78 0.96 12.96
N LYS A 126 43.57 1.66 11.85
CA LYS A 126 44.36 1.49 10.62
C LYS A 126 45.87 1.74 10.83
N PRO A 127 46.30 2.84 11.47
CA PRO A 127 47.73 3.07 11.75
C PRO A 127 48.31 2.01 12.69
N LYS A 128 47.52 1.49 13.64
CA LYS A 128 47.98 0.44 14.58
C LYS A 128 48.21 -0.91 13.87
N LEU A 129 47.40 -1.23 12.86
CA LEU A 129 47.59 -2.41 12.01
C LEU A 129 48.79 -2.24 11.07
N GLU A 130 48.94 -1.08 10.45
CA GLU A 130 50.08 -0.78 9.56
C GLU A 130 51.42 -0.77 10.32
N ASN A 131 51.45 -0.22 11.54
CA ASN A 131 52.64 -0.25 12.40
C ASN A 131 52.97 -1.67 12.90
N LYS A 132 51.96 -2.50 13.22
CA LYS A 132 52.19 -3.93 13.55
C LYS A 132 52.78 -4.71 12.38
N ASN A 133 52.41 -4.39 11.14
CA ASN A 133 52.97 -5.06 9.96
C ASN A 133 54.41 -4.64 9.63
N GLN A 134 54.92 -3.52 10.19
CA GLN A 134 56.32 -3.11 10.05
C GLN A 134 57.20 -3.64 11.19
N THR A 135 56.64 -3.97 12.36
CA THR A 135 57.40 -4.49 13.52
C THR A 135 57.23 -5.98 13.76
N ASN A 136 56.32 -6.66 13.06
CA ASN A 136 56.29 -8.12 13.06
C ASN A 136 57.42 -8.61 12.16
N SER A 137 58.48 -9.12 12.80
CA SER A 137 59.45 -10.06 12.24
C SER A 137 58.80 -10.90 11.14
N SER A 138 59.15 -10.63 9.89
CA SER A 138 58.95 -11.66 8.88
C SER A 138 59.80 -12.84 9.34
N ASP A 139 59.15 -13.96 9.69
CA ASP A 139 59.84 -15.23 9.98
C ASP A 139 60.80 -15.60 8.84
N PHE A 140 60.60 -15.00 7.67
CA PHE A 140 61.45 -15.13 6.50
C PHE A 140 62.21 -13.85 6.18
N LEU A 141 63.51 -14.01 5.94
CA LEU A 141 64.42 -12.99 5.44
C LEU A 141 64.32 -12.90 3.90
N PRO A 142 64.11 -11.71 3.33
CA PRO A 142 64.15 -11.53 1.88
C PRO A 142 65.52 -11.90 1.31
N LEU A 143 65.54 -12.55 0.12
CA LEU A 143 66.78 -12.96 -0.53
C LEU A 143 67.76 -11.79 -0.73
N LYS A 144 67.26 -10.60 -1.04
CA LYS A 144 68.09 -9.39 -1.18
C LYS A 144 68.82 -9.03 0.12
N GLU A 145 68.14 -9.15 1.26
CA GLU A 145 68.72 -8.85 2.57
C GLU A 145 69.76 -9.90 2.97
N PHE A 146 69.49 -11.19 2.72
CA PHE A 146 70.47 -12.26 2.90
C PHE A 146 71.77 -12.01 2.11
N PHE A 147 71.66 -11.59 0.85
CA PHE A 147 72.83 -11.23 0.04
C PHE A 147 73.59 -10.03 0.62
N VAL A 148 72.91 -9.05 1.20
CA VAL A 148 73.57 -7.90 1.86
C VAL A 148 74.35 -8.36 3.09
N ILE A 149 73.78 -9.25 3.92
CA ILE A 149 74.45 -9.81 5.10
C ILE A 149 75.73 -10.54 4.70
N MET A 150 75.64 -11.42 3.69
CA MET A 150 76.80 -12.21 3.25
C MET A 150 77.86 -11.38 2.53
N LYS A 151 77.47 -10.32 1.81
CA LYS A 151 78.43 -9.38 1.21
C LYS A 151 79.20 -8.58 2.25
N ARG A 152 78.56 -8.21 3.37
CA ARG A 152 79.25 -7.58 4.51
C ARG A 152 80.30 -8.50 5.14
N ALA A 153 80.09 -9.81 5.03
CA ALA A 153 81.04 -10.85 5.40
C ALA A 153 82.10 -11.17 4.31
N ASN A 154 82.29 -10.29 3.30
CA ASN A 154 83.24 -10.44 2.19
C ASN A 154 83.01 -11.65 1.27
N LYS A 155 81.80 -12.22 1.22
CA LYS A 155 81.47 -13.29 0.26
C LYS A 155 81.09 -12.73 -1.11
N THR A 156 81.52 -13.42 -2.15
CA THR A 156 81.12 -13.14 -3.54
C THR A 156 79.76 -13.74 -3.88
N ASP A 157 79.10 -13.23 -4.94
CA ASP A 157 77.79 -13.73 -5.36
C ASP A 157 77.78 -15.23 -5.71
N ALA A 158 78.91 -15.76 -6.20
CA ALA A 158 79.06 -17.19 -6.50
C ALA A 158 79.14 -18.04 -5.22
N GLU A 159 79.84 -17.55 -4.20
CA GLU A 159 79.95 -18.22 -2.90
C GLU A 159 78.62 -18.23 -2.16
N ILE A 160 77.88 -17.12 -2.18
CA ILE A 160 76.55 -17.02 -1.56
C ILE A 160 75.58 -18.05 -2.17
N LYS A 161 75.58 -18.19 -3.50
CA LYS A 161 74.78 -19.21 -4.19
C LYS A 161 75.20 -20.62 -3.77
N ASN A 162 76.51 -20.89 -3.70
CA ASN A 162 77.01 -22.19 -3.27
C ASN A 162 76.65 -22.51 -1.82
N ILE A 163 76.63 -21.51 -0.93
CA ILE A 163 76.18 -21.66 0.47
C ILE A 163 74.71 -22.06 0.51
N ILE A 164 73.84 -21.36 -0.23
CA ILE A 164 72.41 -21.69 -0.33
C ILE A 164 72.21 -23.11 -0.87
N PHE A 165 72.92 -23.48 -1.95
CA PHE A 165 72.82 -24.82 -2.53
C PHE A 165 73.29 -25.92 -1.57
N LYS A 166 74.40 -25.69 -0.84
CA LYS A 166 74.90 -26.63 0.18
C LYS A 166 73.92 -26.74 1.35
N ALA A 167 73.37 -25.63 1.83
CA ALA A 167 72.41 -25.61 2.93
C ALA A 167 71.13 -26.39 2.58
N ILE A 168 70.59 -26.22 1.37
CA ILE A 168 69.45 -27.00 0.89
C ILE A 168 69.80 -28.49 0.77
N LYS A 169 71.00 -28.83 0.26
CA LYS A 169 71.46 -30.23 0.13
C LYS A 169 71.63 -30.90 1.49
N ASN A 170 72.12 -30.16 2.47
CA ASN A 170 72.34 -30.62 3.83
C ASN A 170 71.05 -30.59 4.68
N SER A 171 69.91 -30.23 4.09
CA SER A 171 68.61 -30.12 4.77
C SER A 171 68.63 -29.16 5.96
N ASP A 172 69.34 -28.04 5.82
CA ASP A 172 69.30 -26.94 6.78
C ASP A 172 67.88 -26.36 6.86
N LYS A 173 67.32 -26.33 8.06
CA LYS A 173 65.95 -25.85 8.33
C LYS A 173 65.78 -24.38 7.97
N ARG A 174 66.88 -23.61 7.94
CA ARG A 174 66.89 -22.18 7.59
C ARG A 174 66.62 -21.91 6.11
N PHE A 175 66.82 -22.89 5.22
CA PHE A 175 66.63 -22.74 3.78
C PHE A 175 65.59 -23.73 3.25
N ILE A 176 64.39 -23.22 2.96
CA ILE A 176 63.27 -24.04 2.47
C ILE A 176 63.14 -23.80 0.97
N TYR A 177 63.38 -24.84 0.17
CA TYR A 177 63.22 -24.81 -1.28
C TYR A 177 62.05 -25.68 -1.75
N ASN A 178 61.05 -25.05 -2.36
CA ASN A 178 59.94 -25.75 -3.01
C ASN A 178 60.29 -26.02 -4.48
N LYS A 179 60.48 -27.30 -4.83
CA LYS A 179 60.81 -27.75 -6.19
C LYS A 179 59.69 -27.51 -7.21
N ALA A 180 58.43 -27.57 -6.79
CA ALA A 180 57.27 -27.41 -7.69
C ALA A 180 57.08 -25.94 -8.08
N GLU A 181 57.20 -25.03 -7.11
CA GLU A 181 57.01 -23.59 -7.34
C GLU A 181 58.32 -22.84 -7.67
N LYS A 182 59.47 -23.52 -7.64
CA LYS A 182 60.83 -22.92 -7.75
C LYS A 182 61.04 -21.74 -6.79
N LYS A 183 60.43 -21.78 -5.61
CA LYS A 183 60.54 -20.72 -4.58
C LYS A 183 61.54 -21.12 -3.49
N LEU A 184 62.37 -20.15 -3.11
CA LEU A 184 63.28 -20.23 -1.98
C LEU A 184 62.77 -19.31 -0.86
N LEU A 185 62.61 -19.86 0.33
CA LEU A 185 62.32 -19.14 1.56
C LEU A 185 63.51 -19.29 2.51
N ILE A 186 63.98 -18.19 3.07
CA ILE A 186 65.09 -18.14 4.02
C ILE A 186 64.51 -17.68 5.35
N LEU A 187 64.71 -18.43 6.43
CA LEU A 187 64.23 -18.01 7.76
C LEU A 187 65.09 -16.85 8.30
N ASN A 188 64.50 -15.94 9.06
CA ASN A 188 65.21 -14.85 9.70
C ASN A 188 65.86 -15.33 11.01
N GLU A 189 66.92 -16.12 10.88
CA GLU A 189 67.71 -16.68 11.97
C GLU A 189 69.17 -16.18 11.92
N ASP A 190 69.97 -16.56 12.92
CA ASP A 190 71.40 -16.26 12.92
C ASP A 190 72.12 -17.06 11.82
N PHE A 191 72.98 -16.37 11.07
CA PHE A 191 73.78 -16.89 9.95
C PHE A 191 75.28 -16.75 10.20
N SER A 192 75.70 -16.46 11.43
CA SER A 192 77.10 -16.27 11.80
C SER A 192 78.00 -17.48 11.52
N ASP A 193 77.43 -18.68 11.42
CA ASP A 193 78.11 -19.94 11.05
C ASP A 193 78.38 -20.09 9.54
N LEU A 194 77.72 -19.28 8.70
CA LEU A 194 77.87 -19.30 7.23
C LEU A 194 78.81 -18.18 6.71
N ILE A 195 79.23 -17.29 7.62
CA ILE A 195 80.23 -16.22 7.42
C ILE A 195 81.64 -16.83 7.47
#